data_AF-A0A815FP33-F1
#
_entry.id   AF-A0A815FP33-F1
#
_cell.length_a   1.000
_cell.length_b   1.000
_cell.length_c   1.000
_cell.angle_alpha   90.00
_cell.angle_beta   90.00
_cell.angle_gamma   90.00
#
_symmetry.space_group_name_H-M   'P 1'
#
loop_
_entity.id
_entity.type
_entity.pdbx_description
1 polymer ?
#
loop_
_entity_poly.entity_id
_entity_poly.type
_entity_poly.pdbx_seq_one_letter_code
_entity_poly.pdbx_strand_id
1 'polypeptide(L)'
;MNFHQRLNLTIDQSKLNVPTTLTHLLYLIRMINNGNAFISTYGTNFEYIHPWEDIYNTYTPTQAMIYDNNCSCGLYSNCTTQATFILTNPSEIIPIKGLKIGCTPSESFRASTLECFYNESCINLIKQYTIKANRINNTSVFQPLSTKNISFPINTSIAKLIDNLFITDWNIKMNYTSYFEQCFPLSCSYNNIQRFNVFHIVFTLLGLQGGLALVLEWICPKIIRIIVKIYEYRKKRRNVVQSVFTVETIPIENIDNSVSILELTPMNETFQ
;
A
#
# COMPACT_ATOMS: atom_id res chain seq x y z
N MET A 1 -5.72 -16.61 9.89
CA MET A 1 -6.37 -16.08 8.66
C MET A 1 -5.30 -15.95 7.59
N ASN A 2 -5.51 -16.52 6.39
CA ASN A 2 -4.53 -16.50 5.29
C ASN A 2 -4.44 -15.11 4.63
N PHE A 3 -3.27 -14.72 4.10
CA PHE A 3 -3.05 -13.48 3.34
C PHE A 3 -4.11 -13.27 2.25
N HIS A 4 -4.38 -14.29 1.42
CA HIS A 4 -5.37 -14.18 0.35
C HIS A 4 -6.78 -13.93 0.86
N GLN A 5 -7.13 -14.54 1.99
CA GLN A 5 -8.43 -14.33 2.63
C GLN A 5 -8.57 -12.90 3.15
N ARG A 6 -7.51 -12.36 3.78
CA ARG A 6 -7.49 -10.96 4.22
C ARG A 6 -7.63 -10.00 3.06
N LEU A 7 -6.98 -10.29 1.95
CA LEU A 7 -6.98 -9.44 0.78
C LEU A 7 -8.35 -9.42 0.08
N ASN A 8 -8.99 -10.60 -0.10
CA ASN A 8 -10.37 -10.67 -0.61
C ASN A 8 -11.33 -9.88 0.27
N LEU A 9 -11.22 -10.03 1.60
CA LEU A 9 -12.04 -9.27 2.54
C LEU A 9 -11.84 -7.76 2.38
N THR A 10 -10.59 -7.29 2.24
CA THR A 10 -10.31 -5.85 2.02
C THR A 10 -10.91 -5.36 0.70
N ILE A 11 -10.83 -6.16 -0.37
CA ILE A 11 -11.40 -5.79 -1.67
C ILE A 11 -12.92 -5.72 -1.59
N ASP A 12 -13.57 -6.72 -1.00
CA ASP A 12 -15.03 -6.74 -0.88
C ASP A 12 -15.53 -5.62 0.04
N GLN A 13 -14.81 -5.31 1.12
CA GLN A 13 -15.06 -4.12 1.93
C GLN A 13 -14.92 -2.83 1.12
N SER A 14 -13.90 -2.73 0.26
CA SER A 14 -13.70 -1.55 -0.59
C SER A 14 -14.85 -1.38 -1.59
N LYS A 15 -15.33 -2.45 -2.22
CA LYS A 15 -16.49 -2.41 -3.13
C LYS A 15 -17.75 -1.87 -2.46
N LEU A 16 -17.94 -2.15 -1.17
CA LEU A 16 -19.08 -1.66 -0.39
C LEU A 16 -18.88 -0.22 0.12
N ASN A 17 -17.67 0.11 0.54
CA ASN A 17 -17.38 1.39 1.20
C ASN A 17 -17.23 2.55 0.21
N VAL A 18 -16.63 2.32 -0.97
CA VAL A 18 -16.37 3.41 -1.93
C VAL A 18 -17.66 4.07 -2.43
N PRO A 19 -18.70 3.34 -2.91
CA PRO A 19 -19.95 3.97 -3.32
C PRO A 19 -20.59 4.78 -2.20
N THR A 20 -20.64 4.19 -1.00
CA THR A 20 -21.22 4.83 0.19
C THR A 20 -20.50 6.13 0.55
N THR A 21 -19.16 6.09 0.54
CA THR A 21 -18.32 7.26 0.87
C THR A 21 -18.54 8.38 -0.16
N LEU A 22 -18.55 8.04 -1.45
CA LEU A 22 -18.80 9.02 -2.51
C LEU A 22 -20.20 9.64 -2.37
N THR A 23 -21.23 8.81 -2.17
CA THR A 23 -22.61 9.29 -2.01
C THR A 23 -22.76 10.22 -0.81
N HIS A 24 -22.10 9.93 0.32
CA HIS A 24 -22.07 10.82 1.47
C HIS A 24 -21.37 12.15 1.18
N LEU A 25 -20.22 12.13 0.52
CA LEU A 25 -19.52 13.37 0.13
C LEU A 25 -20.37 14.23 -0.81
N LEU A 26 -20.99 13.63 -1.81
CA LEU A 26 -21.88 14.34 -2.74
C LEU A 26 -23.12 14.89 -2.02
N TYR A 27 -23.69 14.13 -1.08
CA TYR A 27 -24.80 14.59 -0.25
C TYR A 27 -24.41 15.82 0.58
N LEU A 28 -23.24 15.80 1.25
CA LEU A 28 -22.75 16.94 2.02
C LEU A 28 -22.57 18.19 1.17
N ILE A 29 -21.97 18.07 -0.01
CA ILE A 29 -21.81 19.20 -0.96
C ILE A 29 -23.18 19.78 -1.34
N ARG A 30 -24.16 18.93 -1.65
CA ARG A 30 -25.52 19.35 -2.00
C ARG A 30 -26.22 20.07 -0.86
N MET A 31 -26.09 19.56 0.36
CA MET A 31 -26.67 20.17 1.55
C MET A 31 -26.04 21.52 1.88
N ILE A 32 -24.71 21.66 1.73
CA ILE A 32 -24.02 22.95 1.90
C ILE A 32 -24.50 23.96 0.86
N ASN A 33 -24.57 23.56 -0.42
CA ASN A 33 -25.03 24.47 -1.48
C ASN A 33 -26.47 24.93 -1.27
N ASN A 34 -27.37 24.02 -0.86
CA ASN A 34 -28.76 24.35 -0.62
C ASN A 34 -28.93 25.21 0.64
N GLY A 35 -28.29 24.83 1.76
CA GLY A 35 -28.43 25.51 3.05
C GLY A 35 -27.85 26.93 3.05
N ASN A 36 -26.89 27.23 2.18
CA ASN A 36 -26.33 28.58 2.04
C ASN A 36 -27.02 29.42 0.95
N ALA A 37 -28.01 28.86 0.24
CA ALA A 37 -28.74 29.55 -0.83
C ALA A 37 -27.83 30.23 -1.88
N PHE A 38 -26.67 29.64 -2.19
CA PHE A 38 -25.74 30.21 -3.16
C PHE A 38 -26.36 30.23 -4.55
N ILE A 39 -26.58 31.43 -5.10
CA ILE A 39 -27.15 31.60 -6.45
C ILE A 39 -26.28 30.89 -7.48
N SER A 40 -26.87 29.97 -8.23
CA SER A 40 -26.19 29.26 -9.30
C SER A 40 -25.86 30.24 -10.42
N THR A 41 -24.78 29.98 -11.16
CA THR A 41 -24.37 30.82 -12.30
C THR A 41 -25.49 31.05 -13.31
N TYR A 42 -26.42 30.09 -13.43
CA TYR A 42 -27.54 30.13 -14.37
C TYR A 42 -28.86 30.59 -13.72
N GLY A 43 -28.84 31.00 -12.45
CA GLY A 43 -30.03 31.45 -11.72
C GLY A 43 -31.11 30.37 -11.51
N THR A 44 -30.72 29.09 -11.55
CA THR A 44 -31.66 27.96 -11.54
C THR A 44 -32.21 27.60 -10.16
N ASN A 45 -31.55 28.03 -9.08
CA ASN A 45 -32.06 27.88 -7.72
C ASN A 45 -32.64 29.17 -7.16
N PHE A 46 -31.97 30.28 -7.38
CA PHE A 46 -32.39 31.60 -6.96
C PHE A 46 -32.14 32.57 -8.10
N GLU A 47 -33.06 33.50 -8.30
CA GLU A 47 -32.92 34.57 -9.28
C GLU A 47 -32.94 35.93 -8.60
N TYR A 48 -32.25 36.90 -9.20
CA TYR A 48 -32.31 38.28 -8.76
C TYR A 48 -33.64 38.90 -9.20
N ILE A 49 -34.31 39.55 -8.26
CA ILE A 49 -35.48 40.37 -8.56
C ILE A 49 -35.05 41.83 -8.62
N HIS A 50 -35.32 42.49 -9.74
CA HIS A 50 -35.21 43.94 -9.81
C HIS A 50 -36.46 44.54 -9.18
N PRO A 51 -36.37 45.31 -8.08
CA PRO A 51 -37.49 46.13 -7.64
C PRO A 51 -37.67 47.25 -8.67
N TRP A 52 -38.83 47.32 -9.30
CA TRP A 52 -39.13 48.28 -10.36
C TRP A 52 -39.24 49.73 -9.83
N GLU A 53 -39.17 49.95 -8.51
CA GLU A 53 -39.53 51.22 -7.88
C GLU A 53 -38.45 51.87 -6.99
N ASP A 54 -37.33 51.24 -6.67
CA ASP A 54 -36.34 51.82 -5.73
C ASP A 54 -34.93 51.91 -6.31
N ILE A 55 -34.61 53.09 -6.87
CA ILE A 55 -33.26 53.48 -7.33
C ILE A 55 -32.28 53.64 -6.15
N TYR A 56 -32.75 53.55 -4.89
CA TYR A 56 -31.97 53.80 -3.67
C TYR A 56 -31.60 52.57 -2.85
N ASN A 57 -32.04 51.36 -3.22
CA ASN A 57 -31.69 50.16 -2.45
C ASN A 57 -30.29 49.64 -2.81
N THR A 58 -29.40 49.58 -1.82
CA THR A 58 -28.03 49.04 -1.90
C THR A 58 -27.97 47.51 -1.88
N TYR A 59 -29.11 46.81 -1.84
CA TYR A 59 -29.19 45.35 -1.87
C TYR A 59 -29.96 44.87 -3.10
N THR A 60 -29.49 43.77 -3.69
CA THR A 60 -30.16 43.07 -4.79
C THR A 60 -30.99 41.92 -4.21
N PRO A 61 -32.32 42.07 -4.07
CA PRO A 61 -33.13 41.01 -3.50
C PRO A 61 -33.15 39.79 -4.43
N THR A 62 -33.38 38.62 -3.84
CA THR A 62 -33.43 37.35 -4.57
C THR A 62 -34.67 36.58 -4.20
N GLN A 63 -35.14 35.75 -5.11
CA GLN A 63 -36.24 34.82 -4.87
C GLN A 63 -35.87 33.41 -5.29
N ALA A 64 -36.42 32.42 -4.61
CA ALA A 64 -36.21 31.02 -4.95
C ALA A 64 -36.98 30.65 -6.22
N MET A 65 -36.32 29.91 -7.10
CA MET A 65 -36.95 29.29 -8.27
C MET A 65 -37.96 28.23 -7.83
N ILE A 66 -39.06 28.15 -8.57
CA ILE A 66 -40.14 27.19 -8.34
C ILE A 66 -40.28 26.29 -9.57
N TYR A 67 -40.21 24.98 -9.35
CA TYR A 67 -40.34 23.96 -10.38
C TYR A 67 -41.69 23.21 -10.27
N ASP A 68 -41.83 22.11 -11.02
CA ASP A 68 -43.01 21.24 -11.04
C ASP A 68 -43.56 20.96 -9.64
N ASN A 69 -44.89 20.87 -9.53
CA ASN A 69 -45.61 20.63 -8.27
C ASN A 69 -45.34 21.69 -7.19
N ASN A 70 -45.08 22.94 -7.59
CA ASN A 70 -44.80 24.06 -6.68
C ASN A 70 -43.57 23.81 -5.78
N CYS A 71 -42.60 23.05 -6.29
CA CYS A 71 -41.38 22.72 -5.56
C CYS A 71 -40.43 23.92 -5.55
N SER A 72 -40.28 24.57 -4.39
CA SER A 72 -39.39 25.72 -4.21
C SER A 72 -37.98 25.30 -3.83
N CYS A 73 -36.98 25.85 -4.53
CA CYS A 73 -35.57 25.65 -4.23
C CYS A 73 -35.12 26.21 -2.87
N GLY A 74 -35.90 27.12 -2.27
CA GLY A 74 -35.65 27.59 -0.91
C GLY A 74 -36.00 26.57 0.17
N LEU A 75 -36.83 25.58 -0.16
CA LEU A 75 -37.28 24.54 0.78
C LEU A 75 -36.67 23.17 0.46
N TYR A 76 -36.56 22.82 -0.82
CA TYR A 76 -36.12 21.50 -1.26
C TYR A 76 -35.05 21.61 -2.34
N SER A 77 -33.92 20.90 -2.18
CA SER A 77 -32.84 20.94 -3.17
C SER A 77 -33.14 20.13 -4.42
N ASN A 78 -33.98 19.09 -4.30
CA ASN A 78 -34.26 18.10 -5.35
C ASN A 78 -35.39 18.53 -6.31
N CYS A 79 -35.78 19.80 -6.31
CA CYS A 79 -36.76 20.30 -7.27
C CYS A 79 -36.18 20.27 -8.68
N THR A 80 -36.92 19.66 -9.61
CA THR A 80 -36.52 19.55 -11.01
C THR A 80 -37.73 19.62 -11.92
N THR A 81 -37.51 19.99 -13.18
CA THR A 81 -38.46 19.90 -14.28
C THR A 81 -37.76 19.34 -15.53
N GLN A 82 -38.54 19.04 -16.55
CA GLN A 82 -38.04 18.57 -17.84
C GLN A 82 -37.12 19.63 -18.48
N ALA A 83 -35.90 19.26 -18.87
CA ALA A 83 -35.03 20.18 -19.60
C ALA A 83 -35.59 20.42 -21.00
N THR A 84 -35.53 21.67 -21.46
CA THR A 84 -36.09 22.10 -22.75
C THR A 84 -35.15 23.07 -23.46
N PHE A 85 -35.14 23.03 -24.79
CA PHE A 85 -34.60 24.15 -25.58
C PHE A 85 -35.66 25.25 -25.70
N ILE A 86 -35.24 26.50 -25.49
CA ILE A 86 -36.06 27.68 -25.72
C ILE A 86 -35.57 28.32 -27.03
N LEU A 87 -36.41 28.30 -28.06
CA LEU A 87 -36.13 28.95 -29.33
C LEU A 87 -36.34 30.47 -29.23
N THR A 88 -35.65 31.22 -30.08
CA THR A 88 -35.81 32.67 -30.25
C THR A 88 -37.25 33.10 -30.57
N ASN A 89 -38.08 32.17 -31.05
CA ASN A 89 -39.53 32.31 -31.06
C ASN A 89 -40.10 31.59 -29.81
N PRO A 90 -40.63 32.33 -28.82
CA PRO A 90 -40.93 31.82 -27.47
C PRO A 90 -42.05 30.76 -27.38
N SER A 91 -42.63 30.35 -28.51
CA SER A 91 -43.77 29.44 -28.57
C SER A 91 -43.41 27.97 -28.78
N GLU A 92 -42.16 27.65 -29.15
CA GLU A 92 -41.73 26.28 -29.40
C GLU A 92 -40.74 25.84 -28.31
N ILE A 93 -41.25 25.02 -27.38
CA ILE A 93 -40.49 24.43 -26.27
C ILE A 93 -40.21 22.97 -26.64
N ILE A 94 -38.94 22.64 -26.87
CA ILE A 94 -38.56 21.27 -27.27
C ILE A 94 -37.98 20.54 -26.05
N PRO A 95 -38.66 19.51 -25.51
CA PRO A 95 -38.16 18.74 -24.38
C PRO A 95 -37.00 17.84 -24.77
N ILE A 96 -35.95 17.82 -23.95
CA ILE A 96 -34.76 17.00 -24.14
C ILE A 96 -34.90 15.71 -23.33
N LYS A 97 -35.27 14.62 -24.00
CA LYS A 97 -35.58 13.34 -23.35
C LYS A 97 -34.49 12.91 -22.37
N GLY A 98 -34.90 12.59 -21.14
CA GLY A 98 -34.00 12.13 -20.09
C GLY A 98 -33.22 13.22 -19.36
N LEU A 99 -33.05 14.42 -19.91
CA LEU A 99 -32.39 15.52 -19.20
C LEU A 99 -33.38 16.32 -18.35
N LYS A 100 -32.93 16.74 -17.17
CA LYS A 100 -33.66 17.56 -16.21
C LYS A 100 -32.89 18.84 -15.91
N ILE A 101 -33.62 19.90 -15.62
CA ILE A 101 -33.11 21.13 -15.00
C ILE A 101 -33.74 21.26 -13.62
N GLY A 102 -33.02 21.81 -12.67
CA GLY A 102 -33.44 21.93 -11.28
C GLY A 102 -32.59 22.92 -10.53
N CYS A 103 -32.80 23.00 -9.21
CA CYS A 103 -32.17 24.01 -8.35
C CYS A 103 -30.66 24.15 -8.61
N THR A 104 -29.94 23.03 -8.57
CA THR A 104 -28.50 23.02 -8.83
C THR A 104 -28.15 22.09 -9.99
N PRO A 105 -26.97 22.29 -10.65
CA PRO A 105 -26.49 21.37 -11.66
C PRO A 105 -26.34 19.92 -11.15
N SER A 106 -25.99 19.73 -9.88
CA SER A 106 -25.85 18.39 -9.30
C SER A 106 -27.19 17.68 -9.12
N GLU A 107 -28.24 18.40 -8.71
CA GLU A 107 -29.60 17.85 -8.59
C GLU A 107 -30.21 17.57 -9.97
N SER A 108 -30.01 18.51 -10.91
CA SER A 108 -30.37 18.35 -12.31
C SER A 108 -29.73 17.12 -12.94
N PHE A 109 -28.41 16.97 -12.77
CA PHE A 109 -27.64 15.83 -13.29
C PHE A 109 -28.12 14.53 -12.66
N ARG A 110 -28.28 14.49 -11.34
CA ARG A 110 -28.68 13.28 -10.60
C ARG A 110 -30.09 12.81 -10.99
N ALA A 111 -31.03 13.73 -11.22
CA ALA A 111 -32.38 13.42 -11.66
C ALA A 111 -32.49 13.04 -13.15
N SER A 112 -31.47 13.36 -13.94
CA SER A 112 -31.43 13.04 -15.37
C SER A 112 -31.12 11.56 -15.64
N THR A 113 -31.35 11.13 -16.87
CA THR A 113 -30.93 9.85 -17.46
C THR A 113 -30.00 10.12 -18.64
N LEU A 114 -29.34 9.08 -19.16
CA LEU A 114 -28.47 9.20 -20.34
C LEU A 114 -29.20 8.95 -21.67
N GLU A 115 -30.54 8.87 -21.66
CA GLU A 115 -31.36 8.45 -22.81
C GLU A 115 -31.08 9.25 -24.08
N CYS A 116 -30.96 10.58 -23.98
CA CYS A 116 -30.67 11.44 -25.13
C CYS A 116 -29.35 11.08 -25.81
N PHE A 117 -28.33 10.67 -25.04
CA PHE A 117 -27.00 10.42 -25.57
C PHE A 117 -26.91 9.15 -26.40
N TYR A 118 -27.86 8.23 -26.28
CA TYR A 118 -27.97 7.04 -27.14
C TYR A 118 -28.82 7.28 -28.40
N ASN A 119 -29.50 8.43 -28.51
CA ASN A 119 -30.40 8.72 -29.59
C ASN A 119 -29.79 9.75 -30.55
N GLU A 120 -29.60 9.35 -31.81
CA GLU A 120 -28.99 10.21 -32.84
C GLU A 120 -29.79 11.51 -33.08
N SER A 121 -31.13 11.42 -33.16
CA SER A 121 -31.98 12.60 -33.34
C SER A 121 -31.83 13.58 -32.17
N CYS A 122 -31.75 13.07 -30.93
CA CYS A 122 -31.56 13.91 -29.75
C CYS A 122 -30.18 14.59 -29.71
N ILE A 123 -29.11 13.85 -30.04
CA ILE A 123 -27.76 14.43 -30.21
C ILE A 123 -27.75 15.49 -31.31
N ASN A 124 -28.43 15.25 -32.43
CA ASN A 124 -28.51 16.22 -33.52
C ASN A 124 -29.27 17.49 -33.11
N LEU A 125 -30.31 17.38 -32.28
CA LEU A 125 -30.96 18.55 -31.65
C LEU A 125 -29.97 19.31 -30.77
N ILE A 126 -29.23 18.62 -29.88
CA ILE A 126 -28.20 19.28 -29.05
C ILE A 126 -27.19 20.01 -29.92
N LYS A 127 -26.67 19.38 -30.98
CA LYS A 127 -25.73 20.00 -31.93
C LYS A 127 -26.33 21.24 -32.57
N GLN A 128 -27.56 21.16 -33.07
CA GLN A 128 -28.23 22.28 -33.72
C GLN A 128 -28.31 23.50 -32.81
N TYR A 129 -28.65 23.31 -31.52
CA TYR A 129 -28.84 24.41 -30.58
C TYR A 129 -27.54 24.89 -29.93
N THR A 130 -26.53 24.03 -29.77
CA THR A 130 -25.25 24.41 -29.12
C THR A 130 -24.17 24.88 -30.11
N ILE A 131 -24.09 24.27 -31.30
CA ILE A 131 -23.05 24.57 -32.30
C ILE A 131 -23.42 25.82 -33.11
N LYS A 132 -24.71 25.98 -33.46
CA LYS A 132 -25.19 27.15 -34.21
C LYS A 132 -25.09 28.44 -33.38
N ALA A 133 -25.18 28.33 -32.05
CA ALA A 133 -24.95 29.43 -31.12
C ALA A 133 -23.47 29.82 -31.01
N ASN A 134 -22.53 28.87 -31.15
CA ASN A 134 -21.09 29.07 -30.88
C ASN A 134 -20.17 29.10 -32.13
N ARG A 135 -20.70 28.99 -33.36
CA ARG A 135 -19.93 28.96 -34.63
C ARG A 135 -18.75 27.96 -34.66
N ILE A 136 -18.90 26.82 -33.98
CA ILE A 136 -17.85 25.79 -33.94
C ILE A 136 -17.98 24.88 -35.16
N ASN A 137 -17.08 25.00 -36.14
CA ASN A 137 -17.13 24.23 -37.39
C ASN A 137 -16.78 22.73 -37.26
N ASN A 138 -16.49 22.24 -36.05
CA ASN A 138 -16.14 20.84 -35.81
C ASN A 138 -17.36 20.03 -35.34
N THR A 139 -18.12 19.50 -36.29
CA THR A 139 -19.29 18.63 -36.06
C THR A 139 -18.94 17.20 -35.66
N SER A 140 -17.65 16.84 -35.65
CA SER A 140 -17.15 15.49 -35.39
C SER A 140 -17.12 15.06 -33.92
N VAL A 141 -17.33 15.98 -32.97
CA VAL A 141 -17.06 15.73 -31.54
C VAL A 141 -18.23 15.03 -30.80
N PHE A 142 -19.46 15.15 -31.30
CA PHE A 142 -20.64 14.59 -30.63
C PHE A 142 -21.25 13.44 -31.42
N GLN A 143 -20.84 12.21 -31.15
CA GLN A 143 -21.51 11.01 -31.69
C GLN A 143 -22.40 10.38 -30.61
N PRO A 144 -23.52 9.74 -30.99
CA PRO A 144 -24.34 9.00 -30.04
C PRO A 144 -23.53 7.86 -29.41
N LEU A 145 -23.79 7.60 -28.13
CA LEU A 145 -23.23 6.48 -27.40
C LEU A 145 -23.64 5.16 -28.04
N SER A 146 -22.73 4.19 -28.06
CA SER A 146 -23.02 2.87 -28.59
C SER A 146 -23.97 2.11 -27.67
N THR A 147 -24.97 1.45 -28.25
CA THR A 147 -25.84 0.53 -27.53
C THR A 147 -25.23 -0.86 -27.32
N LYS A 148 -24.00 -1.08 -27.79
CA LYS A 148 -23.28 -2.35 -27.61
C LYS A 148 -22.74 -2.44 -26.18
N ASN A 149 -22.91 -3.59 -25.54
CA ASN A 149 -22.43 -3.89 -24.18
C ASN A 149 -23.00 -2.97 -23.08
N ILE A 150 -24.25 -2.56 -23.22
CA ILE A 150 -24.96 -1.84 -22.15
C ILE A 150 -25.26 -2.81 -21.00
N SER A 151 -24.78 -2.49 -19.80
CA SER A 151 -25.11 -3.22 -18.56
C SER A 151 -26.31 -2.61 -17.80
N PHE A 152 -26.55 -1.30 -17.95
CA PHE A 152 -27.64 -0.59 -17.30
C PHE A 152 -28.73 -0.19 -18.29
N PRO A 153 -30.03 -0.36 -18.00
CA PRO A 153 -31.10 0.14 -18.87
C PRO A 153 -30.89 1.60 -19.28
N ILE A 154 -31.22 1.97 -20.52
CA ILE A 154 -30.96 3.32 -21.05
C ILE A 154 -31.70 4.41 -20.25
N ASN A 155 -32.84 4.07 -19.66
CA ASN A 155 -33.66 4.94 -18.79
C ASN A 155 -33.21 4.94 -17.32
N THR A 156 -32.06 4.36 -16.99
CA THR A 156 -31.51 4.39 -15.64
C THR A 156 -31.14 5.82 -15.27
N SER A 157 -31.59 6.28 -14.09
CA SER A 157 -31.20 7.60 -13.59
C SER A 157 -29.71 7.66 -13.29
N ILE A 158 -29.14 8.83 -13.52
CA ILE A 158 -27.74 9.10 -13.21
C ILE A 158 -27.48 8.95 -11.71
N ALA A 159 -28.47 9.25 -10.85
CA ALA A 159 -28.41 8.89 -9.43
C ALA A 159 -28.04 7.43 -9.21
N LYS A 160 -28.75 6.51 -9.87
CA LYS A 160 -28.53 5.08 -9.73
C LYS A 160 -27.17 4.68 -10.32
N LEU A 161 -26.73 5.31 -11.41
CA LEU A 161 -25.41 5.08 -11.97
C LEU A 161 -24.30 5.52 -11.00
N ILE A 162 -24.42 6.71 -10.40
CA ILE A 162 -23.49 7.23 -9.38
C ILE A 162 -23.46 6.30 -8.15
N ASP A 163 -24.62 5.84 -7.68
CA ASP A 163 -24.71 4.91 -6.54
C ASP A 163 -24.00 3.56 -6.82
N ASN A 164 -23.77 3.24 -8.10
CA ASN A 164 -22.99 2.07 -8.54
C ASN A 164 -21.62 2.46 -9.13
N LEU A 165 -21.18 3.71 -8.95
CA LEU A 165 -19.92 4.27 -9.48
C LEU A 165 -19.76 4.15 -11.00
N PHE A 166 -20.86 3.98 -11.76
CA PHE A 166 -20.84 3.58 -13.17
C PHE A 166 -20.07 2.26 -13.44
N ILE A 167 -19.83 1.45 -12.41
CA ILE A 167 -19.14 0.17 -12.52
C ILE A 167 -20.17 -0.92 -12.76
N THR A 168 -19.96 -1.70 -13.82
CA THR A 168 -20.79 -2.85 -14.17
C THR A 168 -20.24 -4.11 -13.50
N ASP A 169 -18.93 -4.33 -13.66
CA ASP A 169 -18.24 -5.52 -13.21
C ASP A 169 -16.87 -5.18 -12.63
N TRP A 170 -16.56 -5.75 -11.48
CA TRP A 170 -15.26 -5.61 -10.85
C TRP A 170 -14.31 -6.69 -11.37
N ASN A 171 -13.50 -6.36 -12.39
CA ASN A 171 -12.47 -7.27 -12.91
C ASN A 171 -11.21 -7.21 -12.04
N ILE A 172 -11.19 -8.01 -10.97
CA ILE A 172 -10.05 -8.09 -10.06
C ILE A 172 -8.99 -9.00 -10.66
N LYS A 173 -7.85 -8.41 -11.05
CA LYS A 173 -6.64 -9.15 -11.42
C LYS A 173 -5.62 -9.01 -10.31
N MET A 174 -5.27 -10.12 -9.68
CA MET A 174 -4.21 -10.15 -8.67
C MET A 174 -2.90 -10.53 -9.32
N ASN A 175 -1.97 -9.58 -9.38
CA ASN A 175 -0.59 -9.82 -9.78
C ASN A 175 0.32 -9.18 -8.74
N TYR A 176 1.03 -10.00 -7.99
CA TYR A 176 1.98 -9.56 -6.96
C TYR A 176 3.43 -9.76 -7.37
N THR A 177 3.70 -10.18 -8.61
CA THR A 177 5.05 -10.51 -9.07
C THR A 177 6.00 -9.34 -8.82
N SER A 178 5.64 -8.12 -9.26
CA SER A 178 6.48 -6.94 -9.04
C SER A 178 6.66 -6.58 -7.57
N TYR A 179 5.67 -6.83 -6.72
CA TYR A 179 5.78 -6.61 -5.27
C TYR A 179 6.75 -7.62 -4.64
N PHE A 180 6.59 -8.91 -4.96
CA PHE A 180 7.47 -9.95 -4.46
C PHE A 180 8.90 -9.82 -5.00
N GLU A 181 9.08 -9.46 -6.26
CA GLU A 181 10.40 -9.18 -6.85
C GLU A 181 11.13 -8.02 -6.17
N GLN A 182 10.39 -7.02 -5.67
CA GLN A 182 10.98 -5.91 -4.93
C GLN A 182 11.22 -6.24 -3.45
N CYS A 183 10.36 -7.08 -2.88
CA CYS A 183 10.34 -7.33 -1.44
C CYS A 183 10.99 -8.67 -1.03
N PHE A 184 11.46 -9.50 -1.98
CA PHE A 184 12.07 -10.77 -1.60
C PHE A 184 13.42 -10.51 -0.90
N PRO A 185 13.68 -11.22 0.20
CA PRO A 185 14.95 -11.06 0.90
C PRO A 185 16.10 -11.57 0.04
N LEU A 186 17.19 -10.80 -0.04
CA LEU A 186 18.42 -11.20 -0.74
C LEU A 186 19.04 -12.49 -0.17
N SER A 187 18.80 -12.76 1.11
CA SER A 187 19.18 -14.02 1.76
C SER A 187 18.16 -14.38 2.83
N CYS A 188 17.78 -15.65 2.88
CA CYS A 188 16.99 -16.21 3.97
C CYS A 188 17.95 -16.92 4.93
N SER A 189 18.03 -16.47 6.18
CA SER A 189 18.62 -17.27 7.25
C SER A 189 17.50 -17.89 8.09
N TYR A 190 17.60 -19.18 8.34
CA TYR A 190 16.73 -19.88 9.28
C TYR A 190 17.52 -20.06 10.56
N ASN A 191 16.98 -19.58 11.67
CA ASN A 191 17.56 -19.86 12.97
C ASN A 191 16.93 -21.14 13.52
N ASN A 192 17.69 -22.23 13.53
CA ASN A 192 17.25 -23.47 14.16
C ASN A 192 17.31 -23.31 15.67
N ILE A 193 16.22 -22.82 16.25
CA ILE A 193 16.05 -22.77 17.70
C ILE A 193 15.80 -24.21 18.17
N GLN A 194 16.89 -24.94 18.47
CA GLN A 194 16.80 -26.21 19.17
C GLN A 194 16.20 -25.94 20.55
N ARG A 195 14.96 -26.40 20.76
CA ARG A 195 14.37 -26.40 22.10
C ARG A 195 15.12 -27.43 22.93
N PHE A 196 15.99 -26.97 23.81
CA PHE A 196 16.66 -27.85 24.75
C PHE A 196 15.61 -28.54 25.63
N ASN A 197 15.51 -29.86 25.51
CA ASN A 197 14.66 -30.64 26.40
C ASN A 197 15.34 -30.70 27.77
N VAL A 198 14.69 -30.14 28.80
CA VAL A 198 15.18 -30.11 30.18
C VAL A 198 15.58 -31.51 30.67
N PHE A 199 14.84 -32.55 30.26
CA PHE A 199 15.19 -33.93 30.58
C PHE A 199 16.54 -34.33 30.01
N HIS A 200 16.85 -33.92 28.77
CA HIS A 200 18.13 -34.21 28.15
C HIS A 200 19.28 -33.56 28.93
N ILE A 201 19.11 -32.32 29.41
CA ILE A 201 20.13 -31.64 30.24
C ILE A 201 20.34 -32.40 31.56
N VAL A 202 19.27 -32.79 32.25
CA VAL A 202 19.35 -33.52 33.52
C VAL A 202 20.01 -34.88 33.35
N PHE A 203 19.62 -35.66 32.33
CA PHE A 203 20.24 -36.95 32.06
C PHE A 203 21.73 -36.83 31.71
N THR A 204 22.12 -35.79 30.96
CA THR A 204 23.54 -35.55 30.66
C THR A 204 24.32 -35.19 31.93
N LEU A 205 23.77 -34.37 32.83
CA LEU A 205 24.42 -34.04 34.11
C LEU A 205 24.56 -35.25 35.03
N LEU A 206 23.51 -36.07 35.16
CA LEU A 206 23.53 -37.29 35.96
C LEU A 206 24.53 -38.32 35.38
N GLY A 207 24.55 -38.46 34.05
CA GLY A 207 25.50 -39.32 33.35
C GLY A 207 26.95 -38.85 33.51
N LEU A 208 27.20 -37.54 33.49
CA LEU A 208 28.52 -36.97 33.71
C LEU A 208 28.98 -37.17 35.16
N GLN A 209 28.12 -36.88 36.14
CA GLN A 209 28.44 -37.04 37.56
C GLN A 209 28.72 -38.50 37.93
N GLY A 210 27.88 -39.43 37.45
CA GLY A 210 28.03 -40.86 37.71
C GLY A 210 29.18 -41.50 36.92
N GLY A 211 29.30 -41.18 35.63
CA GLY A 211 30.34 -41.72 34.77
C GLY A 211 31.74 -41.26 35.16
N LEU A 212 31.88 -39.99 35.55
CA LEU A 212 33.18 -39.44 35.95
C LEU A 212 33.71 -40.12 37.22
N ALA A 213 32.86 -40.35 38.23
CA ALA A 213 33.26 -41.01 39.47
C ALA A 213 33.78 -42.44 39.24
N LEU A 214 33.06 -43.24 38.44
CA LEU A 214 33.46 -44.62 38.11
C LEU A 214 34.76 -44.67 37.32
N VAL A 215 34.93 -43.77 36.34
CA VAL A 215 36.15 -43.70 35.53
C VAL A 215 37.36 -43.28 36.39
N LEU A 216 37.18 -42.31 37.29
CA LEU A 216 38.25 -41.85 38.19
C LEU A 216 38.70 -42.95 39.16
N GLU A 217 37.76 -43.68 39.77
CA GLU A 217 38.09 -44.81 40.66
C GLU A 217 38.89 -45.91 39.95
N TRP A 218 38.67 -46.09 38.65
CA TRP A 218 39.39 -47.09 37.87
C TRP A 218 40.78 -46.60 37.42
N ILE A 219 40.90 -45.32 37.05
CA ILE A 219 42.12 -44.72 36.52
C ILE A 219 43.11 -44.34 37.64
N CYS A 220 42.64 -43.77 38.75
CA CYS A 220 43.48 -43.33 39.87
C CYS A 220 44.45 -44.41 40.40
N PRO A 221 44.04 -45.66 40.72
CA PRO A 221 44.95 -46.67 41.22
C PRO A 221 45.98 -47.11 40.18
N LYS A 222 45.65 -47.05 38.88
CA LYS A 222 46.60 -47.34 37.80
C LYS A 222 47.67 -46.25 37.70
N ILE A 223 47.26 -44.98 37.73
CA ILE A 223 48.18 -43.83 37.72
C ILE A 223 49.09 -43.87 38.94
N ILE A 224 48.56 -44.10 40.15
CA ILE A 224 49.37 -44.16 41.37
C ILE A 224 50.42 -45.27 41.28
N ARG A 225 50.05 -46.48 40.82
CA ARG A 225 51.02 -47.58 40.62
C ARG A 225 52.13 -47.22 39.63
N ILE A 226 51.80 -46.51 38.55
CA ILE A 226 52.78 -46.06 37.56
C ILE A 226 53.72 -45.03 38.20
N ILE A 227 53.19 -44.05 38.93
CA ILE A 227 53.98 -43.00 39.61
C ILE A 227 54.93 -43.63 40.64
N VAL A 228 54.45 -44.56 41.46
CA VAL A 228 55.28 -45.26 42.46
C VAL A 228 56.41 -46.04 41.78
N LYS A 229 56.12 -46.80 40.71
CA LYS A 229 57.15 -47.50 39.93
C LYS A 229 58.20 -46.54 39.37
N ILE A 230 57.78 -45.40 38.83
CA ILE A 230 58.71 -44.39 38.29
C ILE A 230 59.57 -43.77 39.40
N TYR A 231 58.97 -43.48 40.57
CA TYR A 231 59.69 -42.93 41.72
C TYR A 231 60.74 -43.92 42.25
N GLU A 232 60.38 -45.19 42.42
CA GLU A 232 61.32 -46.24 42.84
C GLU A 232 62.44 -46.46 41.81
N TYR A 233 62.11 -46.45 40.51
CA TYR A 233 63.09 -46.54 39.43
C TYR A 233 64.09 -45.39 39.45
N ARG A 234 63.61 -44.16 39.66
CA ARG A 234 64.45 -42.96 39.79
C ARG A 234 65.30 -42.97 41.07
N LYS A 235 64.76 -43.45 42.19
CA LYS A 235 65.49 -43.62 43.46
C LYS A 235 66.60 -44.67 43.35
N LYS A 236 66.35 -45.79 42.65
CA LYS A 236 67.39 -46.80 42.35
C LYS A 236 68.50 -46.26 41.44
N ARG A 237 68.20 -45.42 40.44
CA ARG A 237 69.24 -44.78 39.60
C ARG A 237 70.10 -43.76 40.34
N ARG A 238 69.59 -43.09 41.40
CA ARG A 238 70.39 -42.15 42.21
C ARG A 238 71.42 -42.83 43.13
N ASN A 239 71.23 -44.11 43.49
CA ASN A 239 72.13 -44.83 44.40
C ASN A 239 73.21 -45.67 43.68
N VAL A 240 73.38 -45.56 42.35
CA VAL A 240 74.27 -46.44 41.54
C VAL A 240 75.39 -45.68 40.80
N VAL A 241 75.57 -44.37 41.04
CA VAL A 241 76.73 -43.65 40.49
C VAL A 241 77.86 -43.60 41.51
N GLN A 242 78.64 -44.69 41.57
CA GLN A 242 80.02 -44.67 42.06
C GLN A 242 80.92 -44.66 40.81
N SER A 243 81.77 -43.65 40.72
CA SER A 243 82.60 -43.29 39.57
C SER A 243 83.68 -44.32 39.24
N VAL A 244 83.83 -44.66 37.96
CA VAL A 244 85.08 -45.23 37.42
C VAL A 244 85.53 -44.36 36.25
N PHE A 245 86.76 -43.89 36.37
CA PHE A 245 87.47 -42.95 35.51
C PHE A 245 88.41 -43.74 34.59
N THR A 246 88.40 -43.50 33.27
CA THR A 246 89.46 -43.95 32.35
C THR A 246 89.70 -42.95 31.21
N VAL A 247 90.64 -42.05 31.46
CA VAL A 247 91.84 -41.64 30.68
C VAL A 247 91.85 -41.82 29.16
N GLU A 248 91.85 -40.65 28.51
CA GLU A 248 92.68 -40.09 27.42
C GLU A 248 92.97 -40.78 26.07
N THR A 249 92.91 -39.87 25.10
CA THR A 249 93.06 -39.83 23.65
C THR A 249 94.49 -39.83 23.13
N ILE A 250 94.72 -40.27 21.89
CA ILE A 250 95.89 -39.88 21.05
C ILE A 250 95.43 -39.65 19.58
N PRO A 251 96.05 -38.71 18.83
CA PRO A 251 95.40 -37.80 17.87
C PRO A 251 95.95 -37.92 16.43
N ILE A 252 95.56 -36.98 15.54
CA ILE A 252 96.43 -36.05 14.76
C ILE A 252 95.65 -35.44 13.57
N GLU A 253 95.59 -34.09 13.55
CA GLU A 253 95.78 -33.09 12.46
C GLU A 253 95.34 -33.40 11.01
N ASN A 254 94.87 -32.48 10.16
CA ASN A 254 94.88 -31.00 10.12
C ASN A 254 93.93 -30.53 8.98
N ILE A 255 93.82 -29.20 8.84
CA ILE A 255 93.36 -28.38 7.69
C ILE A 255 92.11 -27.53 7.96
N ASP A 256 92.42 -26.37 8.55
CA ASP A 256 92.13 -25.00 8.10
C ASP A 256 90.70 -24.42 8.04
N ASN A 257 90.64 -23.29 8.77
CA ASN A 257 90.06 -21.98 8.43
C ASN A 257 88.53 -21.87 8.34
N SER A 258 87.86 -21.46 9.42
CA SER A 258 87.73 -20.08 9.95
C SER A 258 86.71 -19.23 9.18
N VAL A 259 85.48 -19.16 9.71
CA VAL A 259 84.65 -17.94 9.74
C VAL A 259 83.79 -17.97 11.02
N SER A 260 84.37 -17.41 12.07
CA SER A 260 83.74 -16.61 13.14
C SER A 260 82.93 -15.45 12.52
N ILE A 261 81.92 -14.80 13.08
CA ILE A 261 81.34 -14.63 14.43
C ILE A 261 80.19 -13.61 14.22
N LEU A 262 79.15 -13.65 15.08
CA LEU A 262 78.36 -12.53 15.66
C LEU A 262 77.96 -11.32 14.75
N GLU A 263 76.81 -10.66 14.83
CA GLU A 263 76.13 -10.10 16.00
C GLU A 263 74.92 -9.24 15.55
N LEU A 264 73.96 -9.09 16.48
CA LEU A 264 73.16 -7.89 16.83
C LEU A 264 72.46 -7.01 15.77
N THR A 265 71.12 -7.03 15.85
CA THR A 265 70.11 -5.93 15.94
C THR A 265 70.59 -4.47 15.74
N PRO A 266 69.81 -3.53 15.12
CA PRO A 266 68.60 -2.98 15.75
C PRO A 266 67.48 -2.36 14.86
N MET A 267 66.35 -2.12 15.54
CA MET A 267 65.38 -1.00 15.50
C MET A 267 65.47 0.11 14.42
N ASN A 268 64.32 0.47 13.84
CA ASN A 268 63.81 1.83 13.57
C ASN A 268 62.33 1.72 13.16
N GLU A 269 61.35 2.27 13.87
CA GLU A 269 60.90 3.68 13.97
C GLU A 269 60.26 4.27 12.69
N THR A 270 58.94 4.54 12.84
CA THR A 270 58.16 5.72 12.41
C THR A 270 58.25 6.24 10.98
N PHE A 271 57.10 6.51 10.37
CA PHE A 271 56.70 7.89 10.02
C PHE A 271 55.18 7.97 9.82
N GLN A 272 54.61 9.09 10.28
CA GLN A 272 53.38 9.69 9.78
C GLN A 272 53.50 10.02 8.29
#